data_AF-A0A660M7H1-F1
#
_entry.id   AF-A0A660M7H1-F1
#
_cell.length_a   1.000
_cell.length_b   1.000
_cell.length_c   1.000
_cell.angle_alpha   90.00
_cell.angle_beta   90.00
_cell.angle_gamma   90.00
#
_symmetry.space_group_name_H-M   'P 1'
#
loop_
_entity.id
_entity.type
_entity.pdbx_description
1 polymer ?
#
loop_
_entity_poly.entity_id
_entity_poly.type
_entity_poly.pdbx_seq_one_letter_code
_entity_poly.pdbx_strand_id
1 'polypeptide(L)'
;MYKTNTNYVSRRRQTQVSSRSYGRNNNIAIFQPTAKLGAVTQFLMLGVLIAVLGIIFLMNSSKPALYGNEIQQIDSKISDLETKKADLEVENARLTALSNIENSEVAKKMTTPASVSYAK
;
A
#
# COMPACT_ATOMS: atom_id res chain seq x y z
N MET A 1 31.43 56.29 -11.38
CA MET A 1 30.32 56.33 -12.36
C MET A 1 30.22 54.96 -13.03
N TYR A 2 29.21 54.15 -12.66
CA TYR A 2 29.00 52.85 -13.30
C TYR A 2 28.28 53.04 -14.63
N LYS A 3 28.90 52.64 -15.74
CA LYS A 3 28.28 52.64 -17.06
C LYS A 3 27.52 51.33 -17.25
N THR A 4 26.20 51.40 -17.22
CA THR A 4 25.30 50.29 -17.58
C THR A 4 25.27 50.18 -19.11
N ASN A 5 25.94 49.17 -19.66
CA ASN A 5 25.86 48.87 -21.09
C ASN A 5 24.56 48.13 -21.40
N THR A 6 23.52 48.87 -21.81
CA THR A 6 22.26 48.32 -22.29
C THR A 6 22.44 47.85 -23.73
N ASN A 7 22.67 46.55 -23.92
CA ASN A 7 22.82 45.96 -25.25
C ASN A 7 21.43 45.67 -25.87
N TYR A 8 21.02 46.49 -26.83
CA TYR A 8 19.83 46.25 -27.65
C TYR A 8 20.19 45.32 -28.82
N VAL A 9 19.74 44.07 -28.76
CA VAL A 9 19.96 43.10 -29.85
C VAL A 9 18.70 43.00 -30.70
N SER A 10 18.73 43.58 -31.90
CA SER A 10 17.69 43.42 -32.92
C SER A 10 17.81 42.05 -33.60
N ARG A 11 17.25 41.01 -32.99
CA ARG A 11 17.14 39.70 -33.65
C ARG A 11 15.98 39.69 -34.64
N ARG A 12 16.29 39.93 -35.92
CA ARG A 12 15.46 39.47 -37.03
C ARG A 12 15.59 37.94 -37.13
N ARG A 13 14.90 37.19 -36.26
CA ARG A 13 14.71 35.74 -36.42
C ARG A 13 13.39 35.51 -37.14
N GLN A 14 13.51 35.23 -38.42
CA GLN A 14 12.45 34.74 -39.28
C GLN A 14 12.05 33.34 -38.80
N THR A 15 10.99 33.25 -38.02
CA THR A 15 10.29 31.99 -37.76
C THR A 15 8.81 32.28 -37.99
N GLN A 16 8.24 31.53 -38.92
CA GLN A 16 6.94 31.75 -39.53
C GLN A 16 5.83 31.88 -38.49
N VAL A 17 5.25 33.07 -38.35
CA VAL A 17 3.92 33.26 -37.76
C VAL A 17 3.24 34.41 -38.48
N SER A 18 2.13 34.08 -39.15
CA SER A 18 0.98 34.92 -39.54
C SER A 18 1.25 36.41 -39.81
N SER A 19 1.09 36.80 -41.07
CA SER A 19 1.02 38.18 -41.55
C SER A 19 -0.08 38.99 -40.83
N ARG A 20 0.26 39.56 -39.67
CA ARG A 20 -0.47 40.69 -39.08
C ARG A 20 0.37 41.93 -39.32
N SER A 21 -0.11 42.76 -40.24
CA SER A 21 0.44 44.09 -40.53
C SER A 21 0.26 44.96 -39.28
N TYR A 22 1.30 45.07 -38.47
CA TYR A 22 1.36 46.02 -37.35
C TYR A 22 1.75 47.38 -37.91
N GLY A 23 0.85 48.36 -37.77
CA GLY A 23 1.04 49.74 -38.21
C GLY A 23 2.26 50.42 -37.57
N ARG A 24 2.66 51.56 -38.16
CA ARG A 24 3.84 52.34 -37.77
C ARG A 24 3.62 53.08 -36.44
N ASN A 25 3.71 52.35 -35.32
CA ASN A 25 4.26 52.82 -34.05
C ASN A 25 4.41 51.63 -33.08
N ASN A 26 5.53 50.91 -33.16
CA ASN A 26 5.79 49.72 -32.35
C ASN A 26 6.81 50.00 -31.26
N ASN A 27 6.38 50.65 -30.17
CA ASN A 27 7.14 50.64 -28.92
C ASN A 27 6.58 49.55 -27.99
N ILE A 28 6.65 48.30 -28.44
CA ILE A 28 6.27 47.14 -27.62
C ILE A 28 7.53 46.63 -26.94
N ALA A 29 7.77 47.08 -25.71
CA ALA A 29 8.79 46.48 -24.85
C ALA A 29 8.22 45.17 -24.29
N ILE A 30 8.59 44.05 -24.88
CA ILE A 30 8.26 42.73 -24.32
C ILE A 30 9.19 42.50 -23.13
N PHE A 31 8.63 42.46 -21.92
CA PHE A 31 9.36 42.06 -20.73
C PHE A 31 9.77 40.59 -20.87
N GLN A 32 11.04 40.36 -21.18
CA GLN A 32 11.63 39.03 -21.09
C GLN A 32 12.19 38.87 -19.68
N PRO A 33 11.67 37.94 -18.87
CA PRO A 33 12.28 37.65 -17.58
C PRO A 33 13.72 37.17 -17.84
N THR A 34 14.70 37.97 -17.41
CA THR A 34 16.13 37.69 -17.56
C THR A 34 16.64 36.69 -16.51
N ALA A 35 15.80 36.34 -15.53
CA ALA A 35 16.05 35.31 -14.55
C ALA A 35 16.01 33.92 -15.23
N LYS A 36 17.12 33.55 -15.85
CA LYS A 36 17.36 32.18 -16.29
C LYS A 36 17.93 31.42 -15.10
N LEU A 37 17.37 30.24 -14.82
CA LEU A 37 18.00 29.32 -13.90
C LEU A 37 19.42 29.03 -14.39
N GLY A 38 20.41 29.17 -13.50
CA GLY A 38 21.79 28.84 -13.81
C GLY A 38 21.96 27.34 -14.00
N ALA A 39 23.02 26.93 -14.72
CA ALA A 39 23.32 25.52 -14.96
C ALA A 39 23.34 24.70 -13.65
N VAL A 40 23.90 25.27 -12.58
CA VAL A 40 23.95 24.64 -11.25
C VAL A 40 22.55 24.40 -10.67
N THR A 41 21.65 25.39 -10.74
CA THR A 41 20.28 25.24 -10.21
C THR A 41 19.46 24.20 -10.95
N GLN A 42 19.74 23.99 -12.24
CA GLN A 42 19.06 22.98 -13.04
C GLN A 42 19.46 21.56 -12.63
N PHE A 43 20.75 21.32 -12.39
CA PHE A 43 21.21 20.03 -11.86
C PHE A 43 20.74 19.80 -10.43
N LEU A 44 20.70 20.84 -9.60
CA LEU A 44 20.19 20.74 -8.24
C LEU A 44 18.70 20.35 -8.24
N MET A 45 17.90 20.99 -9.10
CA MET A 45 16.49 20.61 -9.31
C MET A 45 16.34 19.18 -9.82
N LEU A 46 17.20 18.74 -10.75
CA LEU A 46 17.20 17.37 -11.24
C LEU A 46 17.54 16.37 -10.14
N GLY A 47 18.53 16.69 -9.30
CA GLY A 47 18.89 15.87 -8.14
C GLY A 47 17.75 15.73 -7.14
N VAL A 48 17.05 16.83 -6.85
CA VAL A 48 15.85 16.80 -5.99
C VAL A 48 14.74 15.96 -6.61
N LEU A 49 14.50 16.07 -7.92
CA LEU A 49 13.50 15.26 -8.62
C LEU A 49 13.80 13.77 -8.51
N ILE A 50 15.06 13.37 -8.75
CA ILE A 50 15.51 11.98 -8.63
C ILE A 50 15.38 11.50 -7.18
N ALA A 51 15.74 12.32 -6.19
CA ALA A 51 15.60 11.99 -4.78
C ALA A 51 14.13 11.72 -4.39
N VAL A 52 13.20 12.58 -4.84
CA VAL A 52 11.76 12.38 -4.59
C VAL A 52 11.26 11.08 -5.23
N LEU A 53 11.67 10.77 -6.46
CA LEU A 53 11.31 9.50 -7.11
C LEU A 53 11.85 8.29 -6.33
N GLY A 54 13.09 8.37 -5.83
CA GLY A 54 13.68 7.34 -4.98
C GLY A 54 12.92 7.11 -3.68
N ILE A 55 12.47 8.19 -3.02
CA ILE A 55 11.66 8.11 -1.80
C ILE A 55 10.31 7.45 -2.07
N ILE A 56 9.64 7.82 -3.18
CA ILE A 56 8.35 7.22 -3.57
C ILE A 56 8.52 5.72 -3.85
N PHE A 57 9.60 5.32 -4.53
CA PHE A 57 9.90 3.92 -4.80
C PHE A 57 10.07 3.11 -3.49
N LEU A 58 10.84 3.65 -2.54
CA LEU A 58 11.05 3.00 -1.24
C LEU A 58 9.75 2.88 -0.43
N MET A 59 8.89 3.91 -0.48
CA MET A 59 7.58 3.92 0.17
C MET A 59 6.66 2.82 -0.40
N ASN A 60 6.65 2.64 -1.73
CA ASN A 60 5.88 1.57 -2.38
C ASN A 60 6.44 0.19 -2.07
N SER A 61 7.76 0.05 -1.90
CA SER A 61 8.39 -1.21 -1.51
C SER A 61 8.14 -1.57 -0.03
N SER A 62 7.90 -0.59 0.85
CA SER A 62 7.77 -0.82 2.30
C SER A 62 6.36 -1.17 2.75
N LYS A 63 5.33 -0.68 2.04
CA LYS A 63 3.92 -0.95 2.39
C LYS A 63 3.58 -2.45 2.37
N PRO A 64 3.93 -3.24 1.34
CA PRO A 64 3.66 -4.69 1.34
C PRO A 64 4.38 -5.43 2.46
N ALA A 65 5.55 -4.97 2.90
CA ALA A 65 6.34 -5.61 3.96
C ALA A 65 5.69 -5.45 5.35
N LEU A 66 5.08 -4.30 5.63
CA LEU A 66 4.34 -4.08 6.88
C LEU A 66 2.99 -4.80 6.88
N TYR A 67 2.21 -4.67 5.80
CA TYR A 67 0.92 -5.36 5.69
C TYR A 67 1.08 -6.88 5.66
N GLY A 68 2.17 -7.42 5.12
CA GLY A 68 2.45 -8.85 5.12
C GLY A 68 2.54 -9.44 6.53
N ASN A 69 3.20 -8.73 7.47
CA ASN A 69 3.31 -9.20 8.85
C ASN A 69 1.97 -9.15 9.61
N GLU A 70 1.17 -8.10 9.38
CA GLU A 70 -0.16 -7.98 10.02
C GLU A 70 -1.12 -9.04 9.47
N ILE A 71 -1.12 -9.26 8.15
CA ILE A 71 -1.94 -10.30 7.50
C ILE A 71 -1.53 -11.68 8.01
N GLN A 72 -0.23 -11.98 8.08
CA GLN A 72 0.25 -13.27 8.57
C GLN A 72 -0.15 -13.54 10.03
N GLN A 73 -0.16 -12.51 10.88
CA GLN A 73 -0.68 -12.64 12.25
C GLN A 73 -2.18 -12.89 12.29
N ILE A 74 -2.96 -12.26 11.40
CA ILE A 74 -4.40 -12.48 11.30
C ILE A 74 -4.67 -13.91 10.80
N ASP A 75 -3.97 -14.38 9.76
CA ASP A 75 -4.11 -15.73 9.22
C ASP A 75 -3.77 -16.80 10.26
N SER A 76 -2.70 -16.59 11.04
CA SER A 76 -2.35 -17.47 12.15
C SER A 76 -3.46 -17.54 13.20
N LYS A 77 -4.06 -16.40 13.56
CA LYS A 77 -5.18 -16.37 14.51
C LYS A 77 -6.43 -17.05 13.95
N ILE A 78 -6.69 -16.91 12.65
CA ILE A 78 -7.80 -17.60 11.98
C ILE A 78 -7.59 -19.11 12.05
N SER A 79 -6.39 -19.59 11.71
CA SER A 79 -6.05 -21.01 11.77
C SER A 79 -6.17 -21.60 13.19
N ASP A 80 -5.72 -20.85 14.20
CA ASP A 80 -5.86 -21.25 15.60
C ASP A 80 -7.34 -21.32 16.03
N LEU A 81 -8.16 -20.38 15.59
CA LEU A 81 -9.59 -20.35 15.89
C LEU A 81 -10.36 -21.47 15.18
N GLU A 82 -10.01 -21.78 13.93
CA GLU A 82 -10.59 -22.91 13.19
C GLU A 82 -10.28 -24.23 13.88
N THR A 83 -9.04 -24.42 14.34
CA THR A 83 -8.63 -25.61 15.11
C THR A 83 -9.44 -25.72 16.40
N LYS A 84 -9.51 -24.64 17.21
CA LYS A 84 -10.30 -24.63 18.45
C LYS A 84 -11.79 -24.88 18.21
N LYS A 85 -12.34 -24.37 17.11
CA LYS A 85 -13.73 -24.63 16.73
C LYS A 85 -13.94 -26.11 16.43
N ALA A 86 -13.06 -26.73 15.64
CA ALA A 86 -13.14 -28.16 15.36
C ALA A 86 -13.07 -29.01 16.65
N ASP A 87 -12.16 -28.65 17.57
CA ASP A 87 -12.06 -29.33 18.87
C ASP A 87 -13.36 -29.20 19.69
N LEU A 88 -13.96 -28.00 19.72
CA LEU A 88 -15.23 -27.77 20.41
C LEU A 88 -16.39 -28.53 19.77
N GLU A 89 -16.43 -28.65 18.45
CA GLU A 89 -17.45 -29.43 17.74
C GLU A 89 -17.34 -30.92 18.08
N VAL A 90 -16.13 -31.46 18.13
CA VAL A 90 -15.87 -32.85 18.55
C VAL A 90 -16.29 -33.07 20.01
N GLU A 91 -15.91 -32.17 20.91
CA GLU A 91 -16.26 -32.30 22.32
C GLU A 91 -17.77 -32.15 22.55
N ASN A 92 -18.44 -31.26 21.83
CA ASN A 92 -19.90 -31.15 21.88
C ASN A 92 -20.58 -32.43 21.39
N ALA A 93 -20.12 -33.01 20.28
CA ALA A 93 -20.62 -34.30 19.80
C ALA A 93 -20.39 -35.41 20.83
N ARG A 94 -19.24 -35.42 21.49
CA ARG A 94 -18.91 -36.38 22.56
C ARG A 94 -19.84 -36.22 23.77
N LEU A 95 -20.05 -35.00 24.24
CA LEU A 95 -20.97 -34.70 25.36
C LEU A 95 -22.41 -35.08 25.02
N THR A 96 -22.83 -34.81 23.79
CA THR A 96 -24.16 -35.18 23.29
C THR A 96 -24.33 -36.71 23.26
N ALA A 97 -23.34 -37.44 22.74
CA ALA A 97 -23.35 -38.89 22.74
C ALA A 97 -23.37 -39.46 24.17
N LEU A 98 -22.60 -38.89 25.08
CA LEU A 98 -22.58 -39.31 26.48
C LEU A 98 -23.93 -39.08 27.16
N SER A 99 -24.53 -37.90 26.99
CA SER A 99 -25.87 -37.58 27.48
C SER A 99 -26.92 -38.54 26.91
N ASN A 100 -26.84 -38.89 25.63
CA ASN A 100 -27.75 -39.86 25.01
C ASN A 100 -27.60 -41.28 25.60
N ILE A 101 -26.36 -41.70 25.87
CA ILE A 101 -26.08 -43.00 26.49
C ILE A 101 -26.59 -43.03 27.94
N GLU A 102 -26.33 -42.00 28.73
CA GLU A 102 -26.81 -41.88 30.11
C GLU A 102 -28.35 -41.92 30.19
N ASN A 103 -29.01 -41.24 29.25
CA ASN A 103 -30.47 -41.19 29.22
C ASN A 103 -31.12 -42.42 28.58
N SER A 104 -30.35 -43.30 27.95
CA SER A 104 -30.83 -44.52 27.29
C SER A 104 -31.46 -45.50 28.29
N GLU A 105 -32.62 -46.04 27.90
CA GLU A 105 -33.32 -47.11 28.62
C GLU A 105 -32.44 -48.35 28.83
N VAL A 106 -31.50 -48.64 27.92
CA VAL A 106 -30.59 -49.79 28.01
C VAL A 106 -29.58 -49.58 29.14
N ALA A 107 -28.99 -48.37 29.24
CA ALA A 107 -28.04 -48.03 30.30
C ALA A 107 -28.71 -48.02 31.68
N LYS A 108 -29.93 -47.47 31.77
CA LYS A 108 -30.73 -47.46 33.01
C LYS A 108 -31.11 -48.86 33.50
N LYS A 109 -31.16 -49.84 32.60
CA LYS A 109 -31.47 -51.25 32.90
C LYS A 109 -30.20 -52.10 33.11
N MET A 110 -29.00 -51.55 32.94
CA MET A 110 -27.77 -52.27 33.25
C MET A 110 -27.60 -52.41 34.77
N THR A 111 -27.57 -53.64 35.24
CA THR A 111 -27.27 -53.97 36.64
C THR A 111 -25.84 -54.50 36.74
N THR A 112 -25.18 -54.26 37.87
CA THR A 112 -23.81 -54.73 38.09
C THR A 112 -23.81 -56.27 38.10
N PRO A 113 -23.03 -56.94 37.23
CA PRO A 113 -23.03 -58.39 37.15
C PRO A 113 -22.50 -58.99 38.46
N ALA A 114 -23.24 -59.96 39.02
CA ALA A 114 -22.92 -60.60 40.30
C ALA A 114 -21.62 -61.44 40.28
N SER A 115 -21.18 -61.88 39.09
CA SER A 115 -19.88 -62.52 38.91
C SER A 115 -19.42 -62.36 37.46
N VAL A 116 -18.10 -62.19 37.27
CA VAL A 116 -17.47 -62.07 35.95
C VAL A 116 -16.57 -63.28 35.76
N SER A 117 -16.86 -64.11 34.75
CA SER A 117 -16.06 -65.28 34.41
C SER A 117 -15.23 -64.98 33.17
N TYR A 118 -13.92 -65.19 33.26
CA TYR A 118 -13.01 -65.02 32.14
C TYR A 118 -12.84 -66.35 31.43
N ALA A 119 -13.00 -66.36 30.09
CA ALA A 119 -12.67 -67.52 29.28
C ALA A 119 -11.16 -67.77 29.35
N LYS A 120 -10.78 -69.01 29.64
CA LYS A 120 -9.39 -69.45 29.77
C LYS A 120 -8.82 -69.85 28.42
#